data_AF-A0A914R614-F1
#
_entry.id   AF-A0A914R614-F1
#
_cell.length_a   1.000
_cell.length_b   1.000
_cell.length_c   1.000
_cell.angle_alpha   90.00
_cell.angle_beta   90.00
_cell.angle_gamma   90.00
#
_symmetry.space_group_name_H-M   'P 1'
#
loop_
_entity.id
_entity.type
_entity.pdbx_description
1 polymer ?
#
loop_
_entity_poly.entity_id
_entity_poly.type
_entity_poly.pdbx_seq_one_letter_code
_entity_poly.pdbx_strand_id
1 'polypeptide(L)' 'MPVTFCFINQQNQNVCTTGFPMGCYVTPDGKPKDACVLDPHYRQPDSYYVFNHVDIQIEYRDMSNDPNFLDEHVGGR' A
#
# COMPACT_ATOMS: atom_id res chain seq x y z
N MET A 1 5.28 -6.17 -0.32
CA MET A 1 5.88 -4.87 0.04
C MET A 1 5.71 -4.69 1.54
N PRO A 2 6.79 -4.66 2.36
CA PRO A 2 6.69 -4.57 3.82
C PRO A 2 6.42 -3.13 4.25
N VAL A 3 5.33 -2.55 3.76
CA VAL A 3 4.91 -1.19 4.13
C VAL A 3 3.71 -1.32 5.07
N THR A 4 3.73 -0.55 6.14
CA THR A 4 2.63 -0.47 7.11
C THR A 4 1.98 0.88 6.97
N PHE A 5 0.67 0.90 6.74
CA PHE A 5 -0.12 2.10 6.62
C PHE A 5 -0.95 2.30 7.90
N CYS A 6 -0.67 3.38 8.63
CA CYS A 6 -1.36 3.72 9.88
C CYS A 6 -2.20 4.98 9.71
N PHE A 7 -3.43 4.98 10.22
CA PHE A 7 -4.36 6.09 10.13
C PHE A 7 -5.32 6.14 11.31
N ILE A 8 -5.92 7.31 11.53
CA ILE A 8 -6.97 7.49 12.53
C ILE A 8 -8.31 7.10 11.89
N ASN A 9 -9.00 6.13 12.49
CA ASN A 9 -10.31 5.68 12.01
C ASN A 9 -11.45 6.63 12.48
N GLN A 10 -12.69 6.36 12.05
CA GLN A 10 -13.86 7.14 12.46
C GLN A 10 -14.14 7.12 13.98
N GLN A 11 -13.60 6.13 14.71
CA GLN A 11 -13.70 6.02 16.16
C GLN A 11 -12.54 6.73 16.89
N ASN A 12 -11.75 7.53 16.15
CA ASN A 12 -10.60 8.28 16.65
C ASN A 12 -9.50 7.39 17.24
N GLN A 13 -9.36 6.16 16.72
CA GLN A 13 -8.33 5.19 17.10
C GLN A 13 -7.29 5.09 16.00
N ASN A 14 -6.02 5.01 16.38
CA ASN A 14 -4.93 4.74 15.45
C ASN A 14 -4.92 3.25 15.07
N VAL A 15 -5.13 2.94 13.80
CA VAL A 15 -5.18 1.58 13.26
C VAL A 15 -4.13 1.45 12.17
N CYS A 16 -3.41 0.33 12.16
CA CYS A 16 -2.40 0.03 11.16
C CYS A 16 -2.77 -1.22 10.35
N THR A 17 -2.65 -1.14 9.03
CA THR A 17 -2.81 -2.27 8.11
C THR A 17 -1.55 -2.46 7.29
N THR A 18 -1.33 -3.70 6.82
CA THR A 18 -0.24 -3.97 5.89
C THR A 18 -0.64 -3.52 4.49
N GLY A 19 0.28 -2.86 3.79
CA GLY A 19 0.08 -2.38 2.42
C GLY A 19 0.44 -0.91 2.22
N PHE A 20 0.26 -0.47 0.99
CA PHE A 20 0.48 0.92 0.57
C PHE A 20 -0.66 1.36 -0.34
N PRO A 21 -1.74 1.95 0.22
CA PRO A 21 -2.87 2.38 -0.58
C PRO A 21 -2.47 3.56 -1.46
N MET A 22 -2.52 3.37 -2.79
CA MET A 22 -2.25 4.44 -3.76
C MET A 22 -3.45 5.38 -3.93
N GLY A 23 -4.65 4.88 -3.68
CA GLY A 23 -5.88 5.60 -3.95
C GLY A 23 -7.11 4.84 -3.45
N CYS A 24 -8.27 5.36 -3.81
CA CYS A 24 -9.56 4.76 -3.51
C CYS A 24 -10.61 5.12 -4.59
N TYR A 25 -11.69 4.36 -4.63
CA TYR A 25 -12.82 4.57 -5.54
C TYR A 25 -14.11 4.73 -4.74
N VAL A 26 -14.89 5.77 -5.05
CA VAL A 26 -16.21 6.00 -4.46
C VAL A 26 -17.26 5.43 -5.40
N THR A 27 -18.08 4.50 -4.91
CA THR A 27 -19.14 3.89 -5.71
C THR A 27 -20.19 4.91 -6.15
N PRO A 28 -21.02 4.60 -7.17
CA PRO A 28 -22.11 5.49 -7.60
C PRO A 28 -23.12 5.80 -6.49
N ASP A 29 -23.24 4.92 -5.49
CA ASP A 29 -24.06 5.15 -4.29
C ASP A 29 -23.53 6.28 -3.38
N GLY A 30 -22.37 6.86 -3.69
CA GLY A 30 -21.75 7.95 -2.94
C GLY A 30 -21.25 7.55 -1.55
N LYS A 31 -21.14 6.24 -1.27
CA LYS A 31 -20.70 5.73 0.03
C LYS A 31 -19.18 5.49 0.02
N PRO A 32 -18.38 6.32 0.70
CA PRO A 32 -16.94 6.08 0.81
C PRO A 32 -16.69 4.77 1.55
N LYS A 33 -15.79 3.95 1.01
CA LYS A 33 -15.32 2.69 1.61
C LYS A 33 -13.79 2.68 1.65
N ASP A 34 -13.24 1.80 2.48
CA ASP A 34 -11.80 1.56 2.62
C ASP A 34 -11.04 2.87 2.85
N ALA A 35 -10.07 3.18 1.98
CA ALA A 35 -9.25 4.38 2.10
C ALA A 35 -9.99 5.69 1.76
N CYS A 36 -11.15 5.65 1.11
CA CYS A 36 -11.96 6.88 0.90
C CYS A 36 -12.57 7.40 2.21
N VAL A 37 -12.52 6.61 3.29
CA VAL A 37 -13.00 7.03 4.62
C VAL A 37 -11.98 7.94 5.33
N LEU A 38 -10.72 7.92 4.89
CA LEU A 38 -9.62 8.64 5.52
C LEU A 38 -9.81 10.16 5.47
N ASP A 39 -10.39 10.66 4.38
CA ASP A 39 -10.59 12.08 4.17
C ASP A 39 -12.04 12.37 3.76
N PRO A 40 -12.74 13.29 4.46
CA PRO A 40 -14.10 13.70 4.11
C PRO A 40 -14.25 14.30 2.70
N HIS A 41 -13.16 14.69 2.01
CA HIS A 41 -13.19 15.19 0.64
C HIS A 41 -13.39 14.06 -0.40
N TYR A 42 -13.11 12.80 -0.05
CA TYR A 42 -13.24 11.65 -0.96
C TYR A 42 -14.67 11.09 -0.99
N ARG A 43 -15.62 11.92 -1.42
CA ARG A 43 -17.08 11.60 -1.35
C ARG A 43 -17.84 11.79 -2.66
N GLN A 44 -17.19 12.28 -3.71
CA GLN A 44 -17.86 12.51 -4.98
C GLN A 44 -18.25 11.15 -5.58
N PRO A 45 -19.53 10.91 -5.90
CA PRO A 45 -19.96 9.63 -6.45
C PRO A 45 -19.24 9.30 -7.76
N ASP A 46 -19.01 8.00 -8.01
CA ASP A 46 -18.42 7.50 -9.25
C ASP A 46 -17.07 8.16 -9.59
N SER A 47 -16.21 8.33 -8.57
CA SER A 47 -14.94 9.06 -8.68
C SER A 47 -13.76 8.28 -8.11
N TYR A 48 -12.60 8.45 -8.74
CA TYR A 48 -11.32 7.88 -8.32
C TYR A 48 -10.44 8.96 -7.68
N TYR A 49 -9.88 8.65 -6.52
CA TYR A 49 -8.93 9.53 -5.83
C TYR A 49 -7.59 8.82 -5.71
N VAL A 50 -6.52 9.46 -6.20
CA VAL A 50 -5.14 8.99 -6.06
C VAL A 50 -4.44 9.94 -5.09
N PHE A 51 -3.87 9.39 -4.01
CA PHE A 51 -3.25 10.20 -2.96
C PHE A 51 -1.84 9.73 -2.58
N ASN A 52 -1.38 8.57 -3.08
CA ASN A 52 0.00 8.13 -2.97
C ASN A 52 0.51 7.63 -4.33
N HIS A 53 1.82 7.71 -4.54
CA HIS A 53 2.52 7.09 -5.68
C HIS A 53 3.67 6.24 -5.17
N VAL A 54 4.10 5.26 -5.97
CA VAL A 54 5.33 4.50 -5.75
C VAL A 54 6.13 4.57 -7.03
N ASP A 55 7.38 5.01 -6.92
CA ASP A 55 8.36 4.89 -7.98
C ASP A 55 9.18 3.62 -7.74
N ILE A 56 9.08 2.66 -8.66
CA ILE A 56 9.80 1.39 -8.57
C ILE A 56 10.91 1.39 -9.63
N GLN A 57 12.16 1.51 -9.19
CA GLN A 57 13.32 1.26 -10.02
C GLN A 57 13.68 -0.23 -9.92
N ILE A 58 13.55 -0.95 -11.04
CA ILE A 58 13.90 -2.36 -11.12
C ILE A 58 15.25 -2.47 -11.84
N GLU A 59 16.24 -3.02 -11.15
CA GLU A 59 17.55 -3.31 -11.72
C GLU A 59 17.74 -4.82 -11.82
N TYR A 60 18.12 -5.28 -13.00
CA TYR A 60 18.53 -6.65 -13.21
C TYR A 60 20.01 -6.79 -12.87
N ARG A 61 20.33 -7.69 -11.92
CA ARG A 61 21.68 -8.21 -11.72
C ARG A 61 21.76 -9.62 -12.27
N ASP A 62 22.70 -9.85 -13.16
CA ASP A 62 23.08 -11.21 -13.55
C ASP A 62 23.84 -11.86 -12.41
N MET A 63 23.26 -12.92 -11.85
CA MET A 63 23.80 -13.69 -10.73
C MET A 63 24.39 -15.03 -11.19
N SER A 64 24.55 -15.26 -12.50
CA SER A 64 25.05 -16.52 -13.06
C SER A 64 26.44 -16.92 -12.54
N ASN A 65 27.23 -15.95 -12.05
CA ASN A 65 28.55 -16.17 -11.47
C ASN A 65 28.59 -15.92 -9.95
N ASP A 66 27.46 -15.67 -9.30
CA ASP A 66 27.41 -15.47 -7.85
C ASP A 66 27.27 -16.84 -7.15
N PRO A 67 28.26 -17.27 -6.37
CA PRO A 67 28.21 -18.56 -5.68
C PRO A 67 27.08 -18.66 -4.64
N ASN A 68 26.47 -17.54 -4.23
CA ASN A 68 25.41 -17.52 -3.21
C ASN A 68 23.99 -17.43 -3.81
N PHE A 69 23.81 -17.60 -5.12
CA PHE A 69 22.52 -17.37 -5.77
C PHE A 69 21.39 -18.34 -5.36
N LEU A 70 21.72 -19.50 -4.77
CA LEU A 70 20.72 -20.50 -4.34
C LEU A 70 20.95 -21.05 -2.91
N ASP A 71 21.89 -20.52 -2.14
CA ASP A 71 22.10 -20.98 -0.76
C ASP A 71 21.07 -20.34 0.19
N GLU A 72 19.88 -20.94 0.22
CA GLU A 72 19.03 -20.92 1.40
C GLU A 72 19.79 -21.57 2.58
N HIS A 73 20.42 -20.74 3.41
CA HIS A 73 20.51 -21.04 4.83
C HIS A 73 19.71 -20.04 5.65
N VAL A 74 18.52 -20.53 6.02
CA VAL A 74 17.70 -20.11 7.15
C VAL A 74 18.57 -19.93 8.40
N GLY A 75 18.60 -18.72 8.95
CA GLY A 75 18.92 -18.44 10.35
C GLY A 75 20.37 -18.10 10.69
N GLY A 76 20.59 -16.95 11.34
CA GLY A 76 21.82 -16.72 12.11
C GLY A 76 22.33 -15.29 12.25
N ARG A 77 21.53 -14.35 12.76
CA ARG A 77 21.95 -13.50 13.89
C ARG A 77 20.75 -12.90 14.60
#